data_AF-A0A840BMV1-F1
#
_entry.id   AF-A0A840BMV1-F1
#
_cell.length_a   1.000
_cell.length_b   1.000
_cell.length_c   1.000
_cell.angle_alpha   90.00
_cell.angle_beta   90.00
_cell.angle_gamma   90.00
#
_symmetry.space_group_name_H-M   'P 1'
#
loop_
_entity.id
_entity.type
_entity.pdbx_description
1 polymer ?
#
loop_
_entity_poly.entity_id
_entity_poly.type
_entity_poly.pdbx_seq_one_letter_code
_entity_poly.pdbx_strand_id
1 'polypeptide(L)'
;MPQLPSGRRIGLSADSVFERVLAADPETLAEIQTSVHEPMDLLPLIELIEFIPTVGAKEPGVPNATGLLVADLGSERCTWSGEDQDALRQWLTSAAAEEWLEDRFDELEAALEDYET
;
A
#
# COMPACT_ATOMS: atom_id res chain seq x y z
N MET A 1 -1.67 6.05 9.97
CA MET A 1 -1.81 7.00 8.86
C MET A 1 -0.93 8.23 9.11
N PRO A 2 0.15 8.44 8.33
CA PRO A 2 1.03 9.59 8.48
C PRO A 2 0.40 10.88 7.93
N GLN A 3 0.77 12.00 8.54
CA GLN A 3 0.66 13.32 7.93
C GLN A 3 2.07 13.76 7.51
N LEU A 4 2.26 14.05 6.22
CA LEU A 4 3.54 14.47 5.65
C LEU A 4 3.81 15.96 5.95
N PRO A 5 5.07 16.43 5.84
CA PRO A 5 5.45 17.83 6.03
C PRO A 5 4.62 18.85 5.24
N SER A 6 4.21 18.52 4.01
CA SER A 6 3.32 19.37 3.20
C SER A 6 1.88 19.46 3.74
N GLY A 7 1.53 18.66 4.74
CA GLY A 7 0.19 18.53 5.31
C GLY A 7 -0.64 17.40 4.70
N ARG A 8 -0.15 16.74 3.65
CA ARG A 8 -0.81 15.58 3.02
C ARG A 8 -1.03 14.45 4.02
N ARG A 9 -2.15 13.76 3.92
CA ARG A 9 -2.47 12.60 4.75
C ARG A 9 -2.52 11.38 3.87
N ILE A 10 -1.62 10.44 4.12
CA ILE A 10 -1.43 9.30 3.24
C ILE A 10 -1.90 8.03 3.94
N GLY A 11 -2.74 7.25 3.28
CA GLY A 11 -3.03 5.87 3.65
C GLY A 11 -2.40 4.89 2.66
N LEU A 12 -2.49 3.63 3.03
CA LEU A 12 -2.04 2.49 2.24
C LEU A 12 -3.26 1.71 1.75
N SER A 13 -3.19 1.17 0.54
CA SER A 13 -4.14 0.17 0.06
C SER A 13 -3.42 -0.97 -0.62
N ALA A 14 -3.90 -2.19 -0.36
CA ALA A 14 -3.50 -3.42 -1.02
C ALA A 14 -4.61 -3.93 -1.95
N ASP A 15 -5.69 -3.16 -2.17
CA ASP A 15 -6.89 -3.60 -2.89
C ASP A 15 -6.55 -4.14 -4.28
N SER A 16 -5.68 -3.44 -5.03
CA SER A 16 -5.28 -3.90 -6.36
C SER A 16 -4.44 -5.17 -6.34
N VAL A 17 -3.71 -5.46 -5.26
CA VAL A 17 -3.02 -6.74 -5.09
C VAL A 17 -4.07 -7.86 -4.93
N PHE A 18 -5.04 -7.67 -4.03
CA PHE A 18 -6.10 -8.67 -3.82
C PHE A 18 -7.01 -8.84 -5.03
N GLU A 19 -7.38 -7.76 -5.72
CA GLU A 19 -8.15 -7.83 -6.97
C GLU A 19 -7.40 -8.63 -8.04
N ARG A 20 -6.06 -8.48 -8.12
CA ARG A 20 -5.23 -9.28 -9.03
C ARG A 20 -5.23 -10.75 -8.65
N VAL A 21 -5.14 -11.10 -7.37
CA VAL A 21 -5.22 -12.49 -6.90
C VAL A 21 -6.59 -13.09 -7.23
N LEU A 22 -7.67 -12.36 -6.93
CA LEU A 22 -9.04 -12.83 -7.18
C LEU A 22 -9.35 -13.05 -8.66
N ALA A 23 -8.71 -12.28 -9.55
CA ALA A 23 -8.89 -12.36 -10.99
C ALA A 23 -7.78 -13.16 -11.71
N ALA A 24 -6.76 -13.63 -10.99
CA ALA A 24 -5.58 -14.27 -11.57
C ALA A 24 -5.87 -15.68 -12.08
N ASP A 25 -5.17 -16.05 -13.14
CA ASP A 25 -5.06 -17.45 -13.53
C ASP A 25 -4.01 -18.17 -12.65
N PRO A 26 -3.96 -19.52 -12.66
CA PRO A 26 -3.02 -20.27 -11.83
C PRO A 26 -1.54 -19.92 -12.07
N GLU A 27 -1.17 -19.51 -13.29
CA GLU A 27 0.21 -19.11 -13.61
C GLU A 27 0.57 -17.79 -12.92
N THR A 28 -0.34 -16.81 -12.94
CA THR A 28 -0.20 -15.53 -12.24
C THR A 28 -0.20 -15.72 -10.71
N LEU A 29 -1.02 -16.64 -10.18
CA LEU A 29 -1.01 -16.95 -8.74
C LEU A 29 0.33 -17.55 -8.30
N ALA A 30 0.89 -18.46 -9.08
CA ALA A 30 2.22 -19.03 -8.81
C ALA A 30 3.31 -17.95 -8.86
N GLU A 31 3.23 -17.00 -9.81
CA GLU A 31 4.18 -15.88 -9.87
C GLU A 31 4.12 -15.03 -8.59
N ILE A 32 2.91 -14.71 -8.11
CA ILE A 32 2.71 -13.96 -6.86
C ILE A 32 3.29 -14.71 -5.66
N GLN A 33 2.98 -16.01 -5.52
CA GLN A 33 3.54 -16.87 -4.45
C GLN A 33 5.08 -16.90 -4.47
N THR A 34 5.70 -16.88 -5.65
CA THR A 34 7.17 -16.86 -5.76
C THR A 34 7.79 -15.47 -5.63
N SER A 35 6.98 -14.41 -5.58
CA SER A 35 7.46 -13.03 -5.52
C SER A 35 7.26 -12.38 -4.15
N VAL A 36 6.34 -12.90 -3.34
CA VAL A 36 5.99 -12.35 -2.02
C VAL A 36 6.20 -13.44 -0.97
N HIS A 37 7.31 -13.40 -0.24
CA HIS A 37 7.68 -14.40 0.76
C HIS A 37 7.62 -13.87 2.20
N GLU A 38 7.70 -12.55 2.36
CA GLU A 38 7.59 -11.88 3.64
C GLU A 38 6.72 -10.62 3.54
N PRO A 39 6.14 -10.11 4.65
CA PRO A 39 5.26 -8.94 4.63
C PRO A 39 5.86 -7.72 3.92
N MET A 40 7.18 -7.54 4.00
CA MET A 40 7.88 -6.44 3.36
C MET A 40 7.91 -6.53 1.83
N ASP A 41 7.76 -7.72 1.25
CA ASP A 41 7.68 -7.90 -0.20
C ASP A 41 6.39 -7.32 -0.79
N LEU A 42 5.35 -7.10 0.03
CA LEU A 42 4.15 -6.39 -0.40
C LEU A 42 4.41 -4.91 -0.63
N LEU A 43 5.36 -4.32 0.11
CA LEU A 43 5.53 -2.88 0.19
C LEU A 43 5.63 -2.20 -1.19
N PRO A 44 6.42 -2.69 -2.17
CA PRO A 44 6.50 -2.10 -3.51
C PRO A 44 5.18 -2.09 -4.28
N LEU A 45 4.26 -2.99 -3.94
CA LEU A 45 2.96 -3.17 -4.60
C LEU A 45 1.84 -2.34 -3.95
N ILE A 46 2.09 -1.74 -2.79
CA ILE A 46 1.09 -0.99 -2.04
C ILE A 46 0.80 0.36 -2.70
N GLU A 47 -0.48 0.65 -2.88
CA GLU A 47 -0.98 1.92 -3.37
C GLU A 47 -1.01 2.99 -2.29
N LEU A 48 -0.69 4.22 -2.70
CA LEU A 48 -0.79 5.39 -1.84
C LEU A 48 -2.14 6.08 -2.05
N ILE A 49 -2.89 6.28 -0.96
CA ILE A 49 -4.16 7.01 -0.96
C ILE A 49 -3.95 8.35 -0.27
N GLU A 50 -4.36 9.44 -0.89
CA GLU A 50 -4.39 10.76 -0.25
C GLU A 50 -5.76 11.05 0.34
N PHE A 51 -5.82 11.46 1.60
CA PHE A 51 -7.06 11.89 2.24
C PHE A 51 -7.20 13.41 2.16
N ILE A 52 -8.11 13.86 1.32
CA ILE A 52 -8.36 15.28 1.08
C ILE A 52 -9.31 15.81 2.17
N PRO A 53 -8.88 16.81 2.96
CA PRO A 53 -9.74 17.40 3.97
C PRO A 53 -10.93 18.10 3.31
N THR A 54 -12.14 17.80 3.79
CA THR A 54 -13.37 18.44 3.32
C THR A 54 -14.01 19.24 4.45
N VAL A 55 -14.46 20.45 4.15
CA VAL A 55 -15.05 21.36 5.15
C VAL A 55 -16.31 20.72 5.73
N GLY A 56 -16.30 20.46 7.04
CA GLY A 56 -17.43 19.88 7.77
C GLY A 56 -17.43 18.35 7.85
N ALA A 57 -16.47 17.66 7.25
CA ALA A 57 -16.30 16.21 7.45
C ALA A 57 -15.45 15.92 8.70
N LYS A 58 -15.70 14.76 9.34
CA LYS A 58 -14.77 14.22 10.32
C LYS A 58 -13.50 13.78 9.61
N GLU A 59 -12.37 14.00 10.28
CA GLU A 59 -11.08 13.40 9.93
C GLU A 59 -11.24 11.89 9.66
N PRO A 60 -10.52 11.31 8.69
CA PRO A 60 -9.35 11.86 7.99
C PRO A 60 -9.60 12.65 6.69
N GLY A 61 -10.84 12.83 6.25
CA GLY A 61 -11.18 13.41 4.94
C GLY A 61 -11.66 12.37 3.93
N VAL A 62 -11.78 12.75 2.65
CA VAL A 62 -12.23 11.84 1.58
C VAL A 62 -11.02 11.17 0.92
N PRO A 63 -11.01 9.83 0.76
CA PRO A 63 -9.92 9.15 0.09
C PRO A 63 -9.88 9.51 -1.41
N ASN A 64 -8.68 9.75 -1.91
CA ASN A 64 -8.39 10.02 -3.31
C ASN A 64 -7.18 9.16 -3.74
N ALA A 65 -7.37 8.31 -4.75
CA ALA A 65 -6.29 7.51 -5.30
C ALA A 65 -5.21 8.42 -5.91
N THR A 66 -3.96 8.24 -5.50
CA THR A 66 -2.85 9.03 -6.04
C THR A 66 -2.37 8.51 -7.39
N GLY A 67 -2.67 7.24 -7.70
CA GLY A 67 -2.10 6.52 -8.84
C GLY A 67 -0.61 6.19 -8.67
N LEU A 68 -0.08 6.35 -7.45
CA LEU A 68 1.29 6.03 -7.08
C LEU A 68 1.31 4.78 -6.19
N LEU A 69 2.35 3.97 -6.40
CA LEU A 69 2.77 2.91 -5.50
C LEU A 69 3.85 3.42 -4.54
N VAL A 70 4.10 2.70 -3.46
CA VAL A 70 5.28 2.94 -2.62
C VAL A 70 6.57 2.82 -3.45
N ALA A 71 6.63 1.90 -4.41
CA ALA A 71 7.76 1.75 -5.32
C ALA A 71 8.01 2.99 -6.20
N ASP A 72 7.00 3.84 -6.41
CA ASP A 72 7.17 5.07 -7.19
C ASP A 72 7.90 6.17 -6.39
N LEU A 73 8.07 6.02 -5.06
CA LEU A 73 8.82 6.96 -4.24
C LEU A 73 10.29 7.01 -4.66
N GLY A 74 10.72 8.15 -5.20
CA GLY A 74 12.07 8.37 -5.74
C GLY A 74 12.17 8.18 -7.26
N SER A 75 11.07 7.83 -7.91
CA SER A 75 10.96 7.82 -9.37
C SER A 75 10.47 9.17 -9.91
N GLU A 76 10.59 9.37 -11.21
CA GLU A 76 10.04 10.54 -11.91
C GLU A 76 8.51 10.63 -11.85
N ARG A 77 7.81 9.52 -11.50
CA ARG A 77 6.35 9.51 -11.34
C ARG A 77 5.91 10.24 -10.08
N CYS A 78 6.72 10.21 -9.02
CA CYS A 78 6.40 10.86 -7.76
C CYS A 78 6.83 12.34 -7.79
N THR A 79 5.85 13.23 -7.92
CA THR A 79 6.07 14.68 -7.96
C THR A 79 6.13 15.33 -6.57
N TRP A 80 6.06 14.54 -5.50
CA TRP A 80 6.11 15.03 -4.12
C TRP A 80 7.51 15.53 -3.77
N SER A 81 7.59 16.43 -2.78
CA SER A 81 8.88 16.93 -2.31
C SER A 81 9.74 15.80 -1.73
N GLY A 82 11.07 15.97 -1.75
CA GLY A 82 11.97 15.00 -1.10
C GLY A 82 11.66 14.80 0.38
N GLU A 83 11.31 15.89 1.08
CA GLU A 83 10.91 15.85 2.50
C GLU A 83 9.67 14.98 2.74
N ASP A 84 8.66 15.07 1.87
CA ASP A 84 7.45 14.25 1.95
C ASP A 84 7.76 12.77 1.68
N GLN A 85 8.60 12.50 0.68
CA GLN A 85 9.01 11.14 0.35
C GLN A 85 9.81 10.50 1.49
N ASP A 86 10.75 11.22 2.08
CA ASP A 86 11.57 10.74 3.19
C ASP A 86 10.75 10.54 4.47
N ALA A 87 9.83 11.47 4.76
CA ALA A 87 8.90 11.33 5.88
C ALA A 87 8.00 10.10 5.73
N LEU A 88 7.50 9.83 4.51
CA LEU A 88 6.71 8.63 4.25
C LEU A 88 7.56 7.36 4.39
N ARG A 89 8.76 7.33 3.80
CA ARG A 89 9.68 6.18 3.96
C ARG A 89 9.99 5.90 5.42
N GLN A 90 10.25 6.93 6.22
CA GLN A 90 10.47 6.78 7.66
C GLN A 90 9.22 6.24 8.37
N TRP A 91 8.03 6.69 8.00
CA TRP A 91 6.81 6.17 8.59
C TRP A 91 6.55 4.70 8.20
N LEU A 92 6.92 4.29 6.98
CA LEU A 92 6.80 2.91 6.52
C LEU A 92 7.66 1.92 7.32
N THR A 93 8.68 2.40 8.05
CA THR A 93 9.46 1.59 9.00
C THR A 93 8.95 1.68 10.44
N SER A 94 7.70 2.13 10.64
CA SER A 94 7.09 2.20 11.97
C SER A 94 6.34 0.90 12.28
N ALA A 95 6.26 0.56 13.57
CA ALA A 95 5.52 -0.63 14.02
C ALA A 95 4.07 -0.68 13.50
N ALA A 96 3.42 0.49 13.35
CA ALA A 96 2.05 0.54 12.83
C ALA A 96 1.96 0.23 11.32
N ALA A 97 3.01 0.50 10.55
CA ALA A 97 3.08 0.13 9.14
C ALA A 97 3.48 -1.34 9.00
N GLU A 98 4.40 -1.82 9.83
CA GLU A 98 4.80 -3.23 9.90
C GLU A 98 3.61 -4.13 10.27
N GLU A 99 2.88 -3.82 11.36
CA GLU A 99 1.67 -4.54 11.78
C GLU A 99 0.61 -4.57 10.67
N TRP A 100 0.43 -3.45 9.96
CA TRP A 100 -0.51 -3.41 8.84
C TRP A 100 -0.06 -4.29 7.66
N LEU A 101 1.25 -4.34 7.36
CA LEU A 101 1.78 -5.21 6.30
C LEU A 101 1.68 -6.69 6.67
N GLU A 102 1.95 -7.03 7.93
CA GLU A 102 1.76 -8.38 8.48
C GLU A 102 0.30 -8.83 8.31
N ASP A 103 -0.67 -8.01 8.75
CA ASP A 103 -2.10 -8.31 8.59
C ASP A 103 -2.51 -8.55 7.13
N ARG A 104 -1.95 -7.76 6.18
CA ARG A 104 -2.27 -7.90 4.75
C ARG A 104 -1.56 -9.10 4.12
N PHE A 105 -0.39 -9.45 4.62
CA PHE A 105 0.35 -10.63 4.16
C PHE A 105 -0.37 -11.92 4.59
N ASP A 106 -0.80 -12.01 5.86
CA ASP A 106 -1.60 -13.13 6.36
C ASP A 106 -2.90 -13.31 5.56
N GLU A 107 -3.57 -12.19 5.22
CA GLU A 107 -4.78 -12.20 4.38
C GLU A 107 -4.49 -12.67 2.95
N LEU A 108 -3.34 -12.31 2.38
CA LEU A 108 -2.89 -12.78 1.07
C LEU A 108 -2.57 -14.27 1.09
N GLU A 109 -1.84 -14.76 2.09
CA GLU A 109 -1.53 -16.19 2.24
C GLU A 109 -2.81 -17.01 2.34
N ALA A 110 -3.75 -16.58 3.20
CA ALA A 110 -5.05 -17.25 3.33
C ALA A 110 -5.83 -17.27 2.01
N ALA A 111 -5.83 -16.16 1.26
CA ALA A 111 -6.48 -16.10 -0.04
C ALA A 111 -5.83 -17.07 -1.05
N LEU A 112 -4.51 -17.21 -1.04
CA LEU A 112 -3.76 -18.10 -1.94
C LEU A 112 -3.97 -19.58 -1.59
N GLU A 113 -4.03 -19.93 -0.30
CA GLU A 113 -4.31 -21.31 0.16
C GLU A 113 -5.69 -21.80 -0.28
N ASP A 114 -6.71 -20.93 -0.24
CA ASP A 114 -8.08 -21.28 -0.66
C ASP A 114 -8.15 -21.71 -2.14
N TYR A 115 -7.25 -21.21 -3.01
CA TYR A 115 -7.19 -21.59 -4.43
C TYR A 115 -6.55 -22.96 -4.69
N GLU A 116 -5.81 -23.52 -3.73
CA GLU A 116 -5.17 -24.84 -3.88
C GLU A 116 -6.14 -26.01 -3.60
N THR A 117 -7.35 -25.72 -3.10
CA THR A 117 -8.39 -26.69 -2.72
C THR A 117 -9.50 -26.86 -3.76
#